data_AF-A0A6B3KLN9-F1
#
_entry.id   AF-A0A6B3KLN9-F1
#
_cell.length_a   1.000
_cell.length_b   1.000
_cell.length_c   1.000
_cell.angle_alpha   90.00
_cell.angle_beta   90.00
_cell.angle_gamma   90.00
#
_symmetry.space_group_name_H-M   'P 1'
#
loop_
_entity.id
_entity.type
_entity.pdbx_description
1 polymer ?
#
loop_
_entity_poly.entity_id
_entity_poly.type
_entity_poly.pdbx_seq_one_letter_code
_entity_poly.pdbx_strand_id
1 'polypeptide(L)' 'TLPGMTVVCGDSHTSTHGAFGALAHGIGTSEVEHVLATQCLVAKKMKNMQVRVEGKLPFGVTAKDIVLAVIGKIGTAG' A
#
# COMPACT_ATOMS: atom_id res chain seq x y z
N THR A 1 -10.09 4.57 8.56
CA THR A 1 -10.02 4.28 7.11
C THR A 1 -11.29 3.59 6.70
N LEU A 2 -11.88 3.99 5.57
CA LEU A 2 -13.05 3.34 4.98
C LEU A 2 -12.70 2.88 3.55
N PRO A 3 -13.36 1.83 3.04
CA PRO A 3 -13.20 1.40 1.65
C PRO A 3 -13.50 2.54 0.67
N GLY A 4 -12.72 2.63 -0.42
CA GLY A 4 -12.88 3.65 -1.46
C GLY A 4 -12.32 5.03 -1.12
N MET A 5 -11.74 5.24 0.07
CA MET A 5 -11.03 6.47 0.40
C MET A 5 -9.68 6.58 -0.33
N THR A 6 -9.26 7.81 -0.61
CA THR A 6 -7.85 8.14 -0.86
C THR A 6 -7.22 8.63 0.43
N VAL A 7 -6.10 8.03 0.84
CA VAL A 7 -5.37 8.35 2.07
C VAL A 7 -3.94 8.72 1.72
N VAL A 8 -3.47 9.86 2.22
CA VAL A 8 -2.10 10.32 1.98
C VAL A 8 -1.48 10.81 3.29
N CYS A 9 -0.20 10.53 3.49
CA CYS A 9 0.54 10.96 4.67
C CYS A 9 2.03 11.03 4.36
N GLY A 10 2.80 11.80 5.14
CA GLY A 10 4.25 11.92 5.03
C GLY A 10 5.05 10.68 5.48
N ASP A 11 4.40 9.54 5.71
CA ASP A 11 5.01 8.28 6.14
C ASP A 11 5.07 7.27 4.99
N SER A 12 6.18 6.54 4.87
CA SER A 12 6.40 5.58 3.78
C SER A 12 5.53 4.32 3.88
N HIS A 13 5.02 3.98 5.06
CA HIS A 13 4.19 2.81 5.33
C HIS A 13 2.69 3.11 5.32
N THR A 14 2.30 4.30 4.86
CA THR A 14 0.89 4.69 4.65
C THR A 14 0.11 3.65 3.82
N SER A 15 0.80 2.90 2.95
CA SER A 15 0.24 1.77 2.18
C SER A 15 -0.46 0.71 3.05
N THR A 16 -0.17 0.63 4.35
CA THR A 16 -0.86 -0.23 5.33
C THR A 16 -2.38 0.00 5.32
N HIS A 17 -2.83 1.23 5.08
CA HIS A 17 -4.26 1.55 4.99
C HIS A 17 -4.96 0.87 3.79
N GLY A 18 -4.21 0.38 2.80
CA GLY A 18 -4.73 -0.39 1.68
C GLY A 18 -5.42 -1.70 2.11
N ALA A 19 -5.10 -2.24 3.29
CA ALA A 19 -5.81 -3.39 3.87
C ALA A 19 -7.32 -3.16 4.06
N PHE A 20 -7.75 -1.89 4.12
CA PHE A 20 -9.16 -1.50 4.23
C PHE A 20 -9.81 -1.18 2.88
N GLY A 21 -9.16 -1.51 1.74
CA GLY A 21 -9.69 -1.19 0.41
C GLY A 21 -9.59 0.30 0.05
N ALA A 22 -8.61 1.00 0.61
CA ALA A 22 -8.32 2.41 0.32
C ALA A 22 -7.12 2.55 -0.65
N LEU A 23 -7.09 3.62 -1.42
CA LEU A 23 -5.90 4.04 -2.17
C LEU A 23 -5.00 4.85 -1.24
N ALA A 24 -3.93 4.22 -0.72
CA ALA A 24 -3.12 4.81 0.33
C ALA A 24 -1.66 5.02 -0.10
N HIS A 25 -1.18 6.27 -0.01
CA HIS A 25 0.13 6.67 -0.54
C HIS A 25 0.95 7.44 0.50
N GLY A 26 2.22 7.05 0.67
CA GLY A 26 3.21 7.91 1.30
C GLY A 26 3.60 9.00 0.32
N ILE A 27 3.60 10.26 0.75
CA ILE A 27 3.88 11.43 -0.09
C ILE A 27 4.95 12.32 0.54
N GLY A 28 5.66 13.10 -0.27
CA GLY A 28 6.70 14.02 0.21
C GLY A 28 6.13 15.25 0.92
N THR A 29 6.95 15.97 1.68
CA THR A 29 6.54 17.18 2.42
C THR A 29 5.84 18.22 1.54
N SER A 30 6.37 18.52 0.35
CA SER A 30 5.75 19.47 -0.56
C SER A 30 4.39 19.00 -1.09
N GLU A 31 4.20 17.69 -1.26
CA GLU A 31 2.90 17.13 -1.63
C GLU A 31 1.91 17.20 -0.46
N VAL A 32 2.38 16.98 0.78
CA VAL A 32 1.56 17.15 1.99
C VAL A 32 1.04 18.58 2.09
N GLU A 33 1.91 19.58 1.93
CA GLU A 33 1.53 20.99 1.90
C GLU A 33 0.49 21.26 0.81
N HIS A 34 0.70 20.73 -0.40
CA HIS A 34 -0.24 20.87 -1.50
C HIS A 34 -1.61 20.25 -1.18
N VAL A 35 -1.65 19.01 -0.65
CA VAL A 35 -2.88 18.33 -0.26
C VAL A 35 -3.61 19.11 0.82
N LEU A 36 -2.90 19.63 1.82
CA LEU A 36 -3.52 20.45 2.88
C LEU A 36 -4.13 21.73 2.30
N ALA A 37 -3.52 22.33 1.29
CA ALA A 37 -4.03 23.54 0.64
C ALA A 37 -5.19 23.28 -0.33
N THR A 38 -5.17 22.18 -1.09
CA THR A 38 -6.07 21.99 -2.25
C THR A 38 -6.99 20.78 -2.16
N GLN A 39 -6.74 19.87 -1.20
CA GLN A 39 -7.37 18.55 -1.12
C GLN A 39 -7.20 17.72 -2.40
N CYS A 40 -6.18 18.02 -3.21
CA CYS A 40 -5.84 17.32 -4.44
C CYS A 40 -4.42 16.72 -4.34
N LEU A 41 -4.17 15.63 -5.08
CA LEU A 41 -2.85 15.07 -5.29
C LEU A 41 -2.64 14.82 -6.78
N VAL A 42 -1.54 15.32 -7.33
CA VAL A 42 -1.13 14.98 -8.71
C VAL A 42 -0.40 13.65 -8.68
N ALA A 43 -1.05 12.59 -9.17
CA ALA A 43 -0.47 11.25 -9.19
C ALA A 43 -0.46 10.66 -10.60
N LYS A 44 0.62 9.96 -10.95
CA LYS A 44 0.65 9.11 -12.15
C LYS A 44 -0.11 7.81 -11.85
N LYS A 45 -0.94 7.37 -12.78
CA LYS A 45 -1.63 6.07 -12.68
C LYS A 45 -0.59 4.95 -12.54
N MET A 46 -0.64 4.21 -11.43
CA MET A 46 0.23 3.07 -11.17
C MET A 46 -0.23 1.84 -11.95
N LYS A 47 0.70 0.91 -12.20
CA LYS A 47 0.36 -0.43 -12.69
C LYS A 47 -0.22 -1.25 -11.54
N ASN A 48 -1.14 -2.15 -11.85
CA ASN A 48 -1.71 -3.07 -10.87
C ASN A 48 -0.97 -4.41 -10.92
N MET A 49 -0.66 -4.96 -9.75
CA MET A 49 -0.14 -6.31 -9.58
C MET A 49 -1.08 -7.07 -8.64
N GLN A 50 -1.53 -8.25 -9.05
CA GLN A 50 -2.37 -9.12 -8.23
C GLN A 50 -1.54 -10.27 -7.69
N VAL A 51 -1.52 -10.40 -6.36
CA VAL A 51 -0.98 -11.58 -5.68
C VAL A 51 -2.15 -12.39 -5.16
N ARG A 52 -2.32 -13.60 -5.69
CA ARG A 52 -3.36 -14.54 -5.25
C ARG A 52 -2.74 -15.58 -4.31
N VAL A 53 -3.25 -15.65 -3.09
CA VAL A 53 -2.83 -16.63 -2.08
C VAL A 53 -3.97 -17.61 -1.86
N GLU A 54 -3.72 -18.90 -2.11
CA GLU A 54 -4.74 -19.95 -2.09
C GLU A 54 -4.35 -21.09 -1.16
N GLY A 55 -5.36 -21.82 -0.66
CA GLY A 55 -5.18 -22.94 0.27
C GLY A 55 -5.23 -22.53 1.74
N LYS A 56 -4.87 -23.47 2.62
CA LYS A 56 -4.80 -23.24 4.07
C LYS A 56 -3.33 -23.09 4.49
N LEU A 57 -3.08 -22.15 5.39
CA LEU A 57 -1.73 -21.98 5.95
C LEU A 57 -1.40 -23.16 6.87
N PRO A 58 -0.19 -23.74 6.75
CA PRO A 58 0.31 -24.72 7.71
C PRO A 58 0.39 -24.13 9.12
N PHE A 59 0.45 -25.00 10.13
CA PHE A 59 0.63 -24.57 11.52
C PHE A 59 1.89 -23.72 11.68
N GLY A 60 1.77 -22.59 12.38
CA GLY A 60 2.87 -21.65 12.63
C GLY A 60 3.15 -20.66 11.50
N VAL A 61 2.52 -20.80 10.32
CA VAL A 61 2.67 -19.86 9.20
C VAL A 61 1.70 -18.70 9.36
N THR A 62 2.20 -17.47 9.21
CA THR A 62 1.48 -16.21 9.45
C THR A 62 1.42 -15.33 8.20
N ALA A 63 0.67 -14.23 8.28
CA ALA A 63 0.66 -13.20 7.24
C ALA A 63 2.05 -12.60 6.97
N LYS A 64 2.93 -12.56 7.99
CA LYS A 64 4.31 -12.08 7.84
C LYS A 64 5.11 -12.99 6.90
N ASP A 65 4.95 -14.29 7.03
CA ASP A 65 5.65 -15.27 6.20
C ASP A 65 5.20 -15.18 4.74
N ILE A 66 3.91 -14.98 4.51
CA ILE A 66 3.34 -14.77 3.17
C ILE A 66 3.95 -13.53 2.51
N VAL A 67 3.91 -12.37 3.18
CA VAL A 67 4.42 -11.13 2.57
C VAL A 67 5.93 -11.19 2.35
N LEU A 68 6.69 -11.84 3.24
CA LEU A 68 8.13 -12.07 3.03
C LEU A 68 8.40 -13.00 1.85
N ALA A 69 7.62 -14.07 1.67
CA ALA A 69 7.75 -14.96 0.52
C ALA A 69 7.42 -14.26 -0.81
N VAL A 70 6.43 -13.35 -0.80
CA VAL A 70 6.10 -12.51 -1.98
C VAL A 70 7.25 -11.56 -2.29
N ILE A 71 7.74 -10.82 -1.29
CA ILE A 71 8.89 -9.89 -1.44
C ILE A 71 10.13 -10.65 -1.95
N GLY A 72 10.40 -11.85 -1.43
CA GLY A 72 11.52 -12.68 -1.89
C GLY A 72 11.44 -13.11 -3.36
N LYS A 73 10.23 -13.20 -3.93
CA LYS A 73 10.02 -13.53 -5.35
C LYS A 73 10.13 -12.33 -6.28
N ILE A 74 9.62 -11.17 -5.87
CA ILE A 74 9.60 -9.94 -6.69
C ILE A 74 10.87 -9.09 -6.50
N GLY A 75 11.57 -9.25 -5.38
CA GLY A 75 12.71 -8.42 -5.03
C GLY A 75 12.33 -7.01 -4.58
N THR A 76 13.32 -6.20 -4.20
CA THR A 76 13.08 -4.83 -3.71
C THR A 76 12.67 -3.84 -4.80
N ALA A 77 13.00 -4.14 -6.06
CA ALA A 77 12.68 -3.31 -7.22
C ALA A 77 11.34 -3.64 -7.89
N GLY A 78 10.67 -4.71 -7.44
CA GLY A 78 9.43 -5.22 -8.03
C GLY A 78 9.64 -6.13 -9.22
#